data_AF-A0A2D6PAH4-F1
#
_entry.id   AF-A0A2D6PAH4-F1
#
_cell.length_a   1.000
_cell.length_b   1.000
_cell.length_c   1.000
_cell.angle_alpha   90.00
_cell.angle_beta   90.00
_cell.angle_gamma   90.00
#
_symmetry.space_group_name_H-M   'P 1'
#
loop_
_entity.id
_entity.type
_entity.pdbx_description
1 polymer ?
#
loop_
_entity_poly.entity_id
_entity_poly.type
_entity_poly.pdbx_seq_one_letter_code
_entity_poly.pdbx_strand_id
1 'polypeptide(L)'
;MQEIANLQEQVFENMFTFFTMEKEDKIDHIELLEQLISKQRILYTRLSLSDDPEAKSMLQRILDSSIEMGYPKDTDLRQILQTMEKQLCSLKKMM
;
A
#
# COMPACT_ATOMS: atom_id res chain seq x y z
N MET A 1 12.29 -3.56 6.20
CA MET A 1 11.13 -3.61 7.11
C MET A 1 10.89 -2.25 7.75
N GLN A 2 11.86 -1.68 8.46
CA GLN A 2 11.74 -0.36 9.12
C GLN A 2 11.20 0.76 8.19
N GLU A 3 11.71 0.85 6.96
CA GLU A 3 11.32 1.91 6.03
C GLU A 3 9.85 1.84 5.59
N ILE A 4 9.32 0.63 5.36
CA ILE A 4 7.89 0.46 5.03
C ILE A 4 7.04 0.79 6.25
N ALA A 5 7.45 0.39 7.46
CA ALA A 5 6.73 0.70 8.69
C ALA A 5 6.66 2.22 8.94
N ASN A 6 7.79 2.92 8.78
CA ASN A 6 7.85 4.38 8.93
C ASN A 6 6.97 5.09 7.89
N LEU A 7 6.96 4.61 6.64
CA LEU A 7 6.08 5.15 5.60
C LEU A 7 4.61 4.87 5.88
N GLN A 8 4.27 3.69 6.42
CA GLN A 8 2.91 3.35 6.82
C GLN A 8 2.41 4.26 7.95
N GLU A 9 3.26 4.57 8.93
CA GLU A 9 2.93 5.49 10.02
C GLU A 9 2.65 6.91 9.49
N GLN A 10 3.55 7.45 8.67
CA GLN A 10 3.38 8.79 8.05
C GLN A 10 2.14 8.88 7.16
N VAL A 11 1.83 7.82 6.41
CA VAL A 11 0.61 7.76 5.60
C VAL A 11 -0.63 7.70 6.50
N PHE A 12 -0.60 6.91 7.58
CA PHE A 12 -1.74 6.75 8.46
C PHE A 12 -2.07 8.02 9.25
N GLU A 13 -1.06 8.73 9.75
CA GLU A 13 -1.24 10.02 10.43
C GLU A 13 -1.97 11.05 9.57
N ASN A 14 -1.61 11.09 8.28
CA ASN A 14 -2.14 12.05 7.32
C ASN A 14 -3.50 11.64 6.71
N MET A 15 -3.95 10.40 6.92
CA MET A 15 -5.22 9.91 6.39
C MET A 15 -6.41 10.70 6.95
N PHE A 16 -6.38 11.05 8.24
CA PHE A 16 -7.50 11.75 8.90
C PHE A 16 -7.63 13.21 8.46
N THR A 17 -6.52 13.83 8.06
CA THR A 17 -6.46 15.24 7.66
C THR A 17 -6.49 15.42 6.15
N PHE A 18 -6.47 14.33 5.37
CA PHE A 18 -6.43 14.39 3.90
C PHE A 18 -7.50 15.31 3.31
N PHE A 19 -8.75 15.25 3.77
CA PHE A 19 -9.82 16.10 3.21
C PHE A 19 -9.63 17.59 3.49
N THR A 20 -8.99 17.93 4.61
CA THR A 20 -8.75 19.30 5.08
C THR A 20 -7.42 19.88 4.61
N MET A 21 -6.54 19.08 4.01
CA MET A 21 -5.26 19.53 3.48
C MET A 21 -5.42 20.45 2.26
N GLU A 22 -4.45 21.35 2.10
CA GLU A 22 -4.31 22.16 0.89
C GLU A 22 -3.92 21.27 -0.30
N LYS A 23 -4.11 21.80 -1.52
CA LYS A 23 -3.85 21.03 -2.75
C LYS A 23 -2.41 20.48 -2.81
N GLU A 24 -1.43 21.27 -2.41
CA GLU A 24 -0.01 20.89 -2.46
C GLU A 24 0.29 19.76 -1.47
N ASP A 25 -0.16 19.87 -0.22
CA ASP A 25 -0.01 18.83 0.80
C ASP A 25 -0.70 17.51 0.40
N LYS A 26 -1.86 17.58 -0.26
CA LYS A 26 -2.55 16.40 -0.79
C LYS A 26 -1.74 15.71 -1.90
N ILE A 27 -1.06 16.49 -2.76
CA ILE A 27 -0.18 15.95 -3.80
C ILE A 27 1.01 15.24 -3.14
N ASP A 28 1.65 15.86 -2.15
CA ASP A 28 2.76 15.27 -1.41
C ASP A 28 2.34 13.97 -0.71
N HIS A 29 1.15 13.96 -0.10
CA HIS A 29 0.59 12.76 0.50
C HIS A 29 0.33 11.64 -0.51
N ILE A 30 -0.18 11.97 -1.71
CA ILE A 30 -0.35 11.00 -2.79
C ILE A 30 1.00 10.43 -3.22
N GLU A 31 2.05 11.25 -3.30
CA GLU A 31 3.40 10.79 -3.66
C GLU A 31 4.00 9.85 -2.59
N LEU A 32 3.73 10.10 -1.31
CA LEU A 32 4.09 9.18 -0.22
C LEU A 32 3.37 7.83 -0.36
N LEU A 33 2.08 7.85 -0.70
CA LEU A 33 1.29 6.65 -0.97
C LEU A 33 1.84 5.86 -2.19
N GLU A 34 2.19 6.55 -3.28
CA GLU A 34 2.81 5.93 -4.46
C GLU A 34 4.15 5.26 -4.11
N GLN A 35 4.98 5.92 -3.30
CA GLN A 35 6.25 5.36 -2.82
C GLN A 35 6.04 4.12 -1.94
N LEU A 36 5.06 4.18 -1.02
CA LEU A 36 4.72 3.05 -0.14
C LEU A 36 4.28 1.83 -0.96
N ILE A 37 3.36 2.02 -1.92
CA ILE A 37 2.85 0.94 -2.77
C ILE A 37 3.99 0.32 -3.61
N SER A 38 4.88 1.15 -4.17
CA SER A 38 6.04 0.68 -4.92
C SER A 38 6.96 -0.24 -4.09
N LYS A 39 7.23 0.14 -2.83
CA LYS A 39 8.02 -0.68 -1.90
C LYS A 39 7.29 -1.97 -1.49
N GLN A 40 6.00 -1.89 -1.24
CA GLN A 40 5.17 -3.06 -0.93
C GLN A 40 5.13 -4.05 -2.09
N ARG A 41 5.09 -3.57 -3.34
CA ARG A 41 5.17 -4.41 -4.53
C ARG A 41 6.48 -5.18 -4.60
N ILE A 42 7.61 -4.52 -4.39
CA ILE A 42 8.93 -5.17 -4.35
C ILE A 42 9.00 -6.22 -3.23
N LEU A 43 8.53 -5.86 -2.03
CA LEU A 43 8.51 -6.77 -0.88
C LEU A 43 7.65 -8.01 -1.20
N TYR A 44 6.43 -7.80 -1.70
CA TYR A 44 5.52 -8.87 -2.06
C TYR A 44 6.13 -9.79 -3.12
N THR A 45 6.72 -9.22 -4.18
CA THR A 45 7.42 -10.02 -5.20
C THR A 45 8.51 -10.88 -4.55
N ARG A 46 9.35 -10.30 -3.68
CA ARG A 46 10.41 -11.05 -2.98
C ARG A 46 9.84 -12.17 -2.10
N LEU A 47 8.80 -11.90 -1.33
CA LEU A 47 8.13 -12.89 -0.48
C LEU A 47 7.51 -14.02 -1.32
N SER A 48 6.84 -13.68 -2.43
CA SER A 48 6.22 -14.67 -3.33
C SER A 48 7.22 -15.59 -4.05
N LEU A 49 8.48 -15.17 -4.15
CA LEU A 49 9.57 -15.95 -4.75
C LEU A 49 10.42 -16.69 -3.70
N SER A 50 10.14 -16.49 -2.41
CA SER A 50 10.93 -17.07 -1.32
C SER A 50 10.33 -18.41 -0.89
N ASP A 51 11.20 -19.40 -0.68
CA ASP A 51 10.82 -20.68 -0.09
C ASP A 51 10.91 -20.70 1.44
N ASP A 52 11.48 -19.65 2.03
CA ASP A 52 11.68 -19.51 3.45
C ASP A 52 10.34 -19.55 4.23
N PRO A 53 10.21 -20.37 5.29
CA PRO A 53 8.98 -20.49 6.07
C PRO A 53 8.51 -19.17 6.71
N GLU A 54 9.45 -18.32 7.13
CA GLU A 54 9.13 -17.00 7.69
C GLU A 54 8.56 -16.09 6.61
N ALA A 55 9.17 -16.07 5.42
CA ALA A 55 8.66 -15.32 4.28
C ALA A 55 7.24 -15.76 3.86
N LYS A 56 6.96 -17.07 3.88
CA LYS A 56 5.62 -17.62 3.62
C LYS A 56 4.61 -17.19 4.70
N SER A 57 5.01 -17.19 5.97
CA SER A 57 4.17 -16.69 7.07
C SER A 57 3.87 -15.20 6.93
N MET A 58 4.85 -14.39 6.56
CA MET A 58 4.67 -12.95 6.32
C MET A 58 3.72 -12.69 5.16
N LEU A 59 3.88 -13.44 4.06
CA LEU A 59 2.98 -13.36 2.91
C LEU A 59 1.53 -13.65 3.30
N GLN A 60 1.32 -14.69 4.12
CA GLN A 60 0.00 -15.05 4.62
C GLN A 60 -0.61 -13.94 5.47
N ARG A 61 0.17 -13.30 6.35
CA ARG A 61 -0.32 -12.17 7.15
C ARG A 61 -0.79 -10.99 6.28
N ILE A 62 -0.07 -10.71 5.19
CA ILE A 62 -0.46 -9.66 4.23
C ILE A 62 -1.80 -10.02 3.55
N LEU A 63 -1.98 -11.28 3.16
CA LEU A 63 -3.24 -11.78 2.60
C LEU A 63 -4.38 -11.67 3.60
N ASP A 64 -4.16 -12.10 4.84
CA ASP A 64 -5.16 -12.05 5.91
C ASP A 64 -5.60 -10.60 6.17
N SER A 65 -4.65 -9.66 6.26
CA SER A 65 -4.97 -8.23 6.39
C SER A 65 -5.77 -7.70 5.20
N SER A 66 -5.51 -8.15 3.97
CA SER A 66 -6.32 -7.73 2.82
C SER A 66 -7.78 -8.22 2.92
N ILE A 67 -7.99 -9.42 3.46
CA ILE A 67 -9.34 -9.96 3.68
C ILE A 67 -10.06 -9.15 4.77
N GLU A 68 -9.36 -8.79 5.84
CA GLU A 68 -9.89 -7.92 6.90
C GLU A 68 -10.28 -6.53 6.38
N MET A 69 -9.56 -6.02 5.38
CA MET A 69 -9.91 -4.78 4.67
C MET A 69 -11.10 -4.92 3.70
N GLY A 70 -11.70 -6.12 3.60
CA GLY A 70 -12.88 -6.39 2.79
C GLY A 70 -12.59 -6.91 1.39
N TYR A 71 -11.32 -7.23 1.06
CA TYR A 71 -11.01 -7.86 -0.23
C TYR A 71 -11.41 -9.36 -0.24
N PRO A 72 -11.90 -9.89 -1.37
CA PRO A 72 -12.15 -11.32 -1.52
C PRO A 72 -10.89 -12.17 -1.34
N LYS A 73 -11.03 -13.37 -0.78
CA LYS A 73 -9.90 -14.29 -0.48
C LYS A 73 -9.11 -14.75 -1.70
N ASP A 74 -9.75 -14.76 -2.86
CA ASP A 74 -9.20 -15.15 -4.15
C ASP A 74 -8.59 -13.97 -4.93
N THR A 75 -8.60 -12.77 -4.35
CA THR A 75 -8.02 -11.59 -5.01
C THR A 75 -6.50 -11.68 -5.04
N ASP A 76 -5.92 -11.51 -6.22
CA ASP A 76 -4.47 -11.40 -6.37
C ASP A 76 -4.00 -10.05 -5.77
N LEU A 77 -3.10 -10.10 -4.78
CA LEU A 77 -2.48 -8.92 -4.18
C LEU A 77 -1.82 -8.00 -5.22
N ARG A 78 -1.34 -8.54 -6.34
CA ARG A 78 -0.83 -7.72 -7.46
C ARG A 78 -1.93 -6.87 -8.09
N GLN A 79 -3.13 -7.42 -8.23
CA GLN A 79 -4.30 -6.70 -8.72
C GLN A 79 -4.76 -5.64 -7.72
N ILE A 80 -4.70 -5.95 -6.41
CA ILE A 80 -4.99 -4.97 -5.34
C ILE A 80 -4.04 -3.78 -5.44
N LEU A 81 -2.72 -4.03 -5.41
CA LEU A 81 -1.70 -2.98 -5.50
C LEU A 81 -1.85 -2.16 -6.80
N GLN A 82 -2.09 -2.82 -7.93
CA GLN A 82 -2.31 -2.13 -9.21
C GLN A 82 -3.58 -1.27 -9.22
N THR A 83 -4.63 -1.72 -8.53
CA THR A 83 -5.87 -0.93 -8.39
C THR A 83 -5.62 0.31 -7.55
N MET A 84 -4.89 0.18 -6.45
CA MET A 84 -4.48 1.32 -5.61
C MET A 84 -3.64 2.33 -6.40
N GLU A 85 -2.64 1.89 -7.18
CA GLU A 85 -1.83 2.76 -8.05
C GLU A 85 -2.72 3.55 -9.03
N LYS A 86 -3.69 2.90 -9.66
CA LYS A 86 -4.61 3.54 -10.61
C LYS A 86 -5.53 4.57 -9.94
N GLN A 87 -5.99 4.29 -8.74
CA GLN A 87 -6.83 5.20 -7.97
C GLN A 87 -6.07 6.46 -7.57
N LEU A 88 -4.83 6.33 -7.09
CA LEU A 88 -3.97 7.47 -6.77
C LEU A 88 -3.65 8.31 -8.00
N CYS A 89 -3.32 7.68 -9.14
CA CYS A 89 -3.08 8.38 -10.39
C CYS A 89 -4.32 9.17 -10.85
N SER A 90 -5.51 8.59 -10.68
CA SER A 90 -6.78 9.25 -11.02
C SER A 90 -7.05 10.42 -10.08
N LEU A 91 -6.83 10.23 -8.78
CA LEU A 91 -6.99 11.27 -7.77
C LEU A 91 -6.06 12.46 -8.04
N LYS A 92 -4.77 12.21 -8.29
CA LYS A 92 -3.77 13.23 -8.62
C LYS A 92 -4.15 14.04 -9.86
N LYS A 93 -4.78 13.42 -10.87
CA LYS A 93 -5.23 14.09 -12.10
C LYS A 93 -6.46 14.99 -11.89
N MET A 94 -7.27 14.72 -10.88
CA MET A 94 -8.47 15.51 -10.56
C MET A 94 -8.15 16.78 -9.76
N MET A 95 -6.91 16.91 -9.29
CA MET A 95 -6.46 18.00 -8.43
C MET A 95 -5.91 19.17 -9.22
#